data_AF-A0A1H2CJ96-F1
#
_entry.id   AF-A0A1H2CJ96-F1
#
_cell.length_a   1.000
_cell.length_b   1.000
_cell.length_c   1.000
_cell.angle_alpha   90.00
_cell.angle_beta   90.00
_cell.angle_gamma   90.00
#
_symmetry.space_group_name_H-M   'P 1'
#
loop_
_entity.id
_entity.type
_entity.pdbx_description
1 polymer ?
#
loop_
_entity_poly.entity_id
_entity_poly.type
_entity_poly.pdbx_seq_one_letter_code
_entity_poly.pdbx_strand_id
1 'polypeptide(L)'
;MGSATRVRGRDRRNSYGSGRRMARAEHASGVHCGTIPGIGAQDDKAIPEAVPSRTGHAMSLDAVISLLAIGLGATSVATALVGYLKELQSRSTSSNALEKADVSTVLTNPDIDKLGSVLRNDIGKVRVSDYTRDQAVRRRFNDLVGEILDFVGDDREAELSPAQGRDNRERFGTLDGEVFPELTDAYREVAGGEVWNGLARARRAVEIEFRQLLGIPLEVAGSSKPISLGAMTGQLLAGGALNEGDAIDLRYAIDLCNRAVHGYPVGIANAAEALSILNRILLNLHGRNEPSV
;
A
#
# COMPACT_ATOMS: atom_id res chain seq x y z
N MET A 1 5.22 -51.28 35.03
CA MET A 1 4.48 -50.46 36.03
C MET A 1 4.94 -49.03 35.82
N GLY A 2 4.24 -48.07 35.22
CA GLY A 2 2.81 -47.84 35.07
C GLY A 2 2.51 -46.48 35.69
N SER A 3 2.57 -45.38 34.92
CA SER A 3 2.05 -44.04 35.31
C SER A 3 1.98 -43.17 34.05
N ALA A 4 0.86 -43.12 33.34
CA ALA A 4 -0.38 -42.36 33.63
C ALA A 4 -0.30 -40.90 33.15
N THR A 5 -0.57 -40.77 31.85
CA THR A 5 -0.83 -39.55 31.08
C THR A 5 -2.06 -38.82 31.63
N ARG A 6 -1.93 -37.53 31.96
CA ARG A 6 -3.07 -36.67 32.34
C ARG A 6 -3.29 -35.61 31.28
N VAL A 7 -4.22 -35.89 30.37
CA VAL A 7 -4.79 -34.92 29.41
C VAL A 7 -5.81 -34.06 30.17
N ARG A 8 -5.57 -32.75 30.28
CA ARG A 8 -6.57 -31.78 30.73
C ARG A 8 -7.15 -31.08 29.51
N GLY A 9 -8.38 -31.46 29.14
CA GLY A 9 -9.24 -30.65 28.30
C GLY A 9 -9.71 -29.41 29.08
N ARG A 10 -9.72 -28.25 28.42
CA ARG A 10 -10.45 -27.08 28.91
C ARG A 10 -11.25 -26.45 27.78
N ASP A 11 -12.54 -26.58 27.98
CA ASP A 11 -13.70 -25.90 27.44
C ASP A 11 -13.47 -24.67 26.56
N ARG A 12 -14.01 -24.81 25.35
CA ARG A 12 -14.50 -23.73 24.51
C ARG A 12 -15.68 -23.04 25.21
N ARG A 13 -15.61 -21.73 25.42
CA ARG A 13 -16.80 -20.89 25.53
C ARG A 13 -16.75 -19.78 24.50
N ASN A 14 -17.63 -19.94 23.50
CA ASN A 14 -18.15 -18.87 22.68
C ASN A 14 -18.82 -17.81 23.56
N SER A 15 -18.46 -16.55 23.39
CA SER A 15 -19.35 -15.43 23.70
C SER A 15 -19.40 -14.50 22.49
N TYR A 16 -20.46 -14.67 21.70
CA TYR A 16 -20.94 -13.70 20.73
C TYR A 16 -21.52 -12.49 21.49
N GLY A 17 -21.04 -11.29 21.15
CA GLY A 17 -21.70 -10.01 21.41
C GLY A 17 -21.20 -9.04 20.32
N SER A 18 -21.88 -8.86 19.19
CA SER A 18 -23.14 -8.11 19.02
C SER A 18 -23.08 -6.73 19.69
N GLY A 19 -22.62 -5.74 18.93
CA GLY A 19 -22.52 -4.36 19.40
C GLY A 19 -22.35 -3.36 18.26
N ARG A 20 -23.32 -3.30 17.35
CA ARG A 20 -23.52 -2.17 16.42
C ARG A 20 -23.58 -0.87 17.22
N ARG A 21 -22.72 0.12 16.91
CA ARG A 21 -23.11 1.55 16.85
C ARG A 21 -22.31 2.23 15.75
N MET A 22 -23.00 2.51 14.65
CA MET A 22 -22.58 3.53 13.70
C MET A 22 -22.79 4.90 14.34
N ALA A 23 -21.73 5.69 14.45
CA ALA A 23 -21.84 7.14 14.60
C ALA A 23 -21.55 7.76 13.23
N ARG A 24 -22.63 8.20 12.60
CA ARG A 24 -22.68 8.93 11.34
C ARG A 24 -22.34 10.39 11.69
N ALA A 25 -21.15 10.86 11.31
CA ALA A 25 -20.83 12.28 11.39
C ALA A 25 -21.26 12.95 10.09
N GLU A 26 -22.16 13.90 10.23
CA GLU A 26 -22.79 14.69 9.19
C GLU A 26 -21.78 15.70 8.62
N HIS A 27 -21.45 15.57 7.33
CA HIS A 27 -20.85 16.67 6.58
C HIS A 27 -21.98 17.49 5.96
N ALA A 28 -22.22 18.66 6.56
CA ALA A 28 -23.02 19.72 5.99
C ALA A 28 -22.27 20.34 4.79
N SER A 29 -22.68 19.99 3.58
CA SER A 29 -22.35 20.76 2.37
C SER A 29 -23.50 21.71 2.08
N GLY A 30 -23.24 22.99 2.31
CA GLY A 30 -24.12 24.09 1.92
C GLY A 30 -24.27 24.13 0.40
N VAL A 31 -25.48 23.86 -0.09
CA VAL A 31 -25.91 24.19 -1.44
C VAL A 31 -26.64 25.52 -1.35
N HIS A 32 -25.97 26.60 -1.74
CA HIS A 32 -26.63 27.88 -1.91
C HIS A 32 -27.55 27.80 -3.14
N CYS A 33 -28.84 27.85 -2.86
CA CYS A 33 -29.92 27.92 -3.82
C CYS A 33 -29.85 29.28 -4.55
N GLY A 34 -29.63 29.25 -5.86
CA GLY A 34 -29.70 30.44 -6.72
C GLY A 34 -31.15 30.82 -6.99
N THR A 35 -31.54 31.98 -6.49
CA THR A 35 -32.82 32.64 -6.74
C THR A 35 -32.96 33.00 -8.22
N ILE A 36 -33.96 32.44 -8.91
CA ILE A 36 -34.37 32.89 -10.25
C ILE A 36 -35.41 34.02 -10.06
N PRO A 37 -35.19 35.21 -10.63
CA PRO A 37 -36.15 36.32 -10.54
C PRO A 37 -37.39 36.05 -11.40
N GLY A 38 -38.54 36.40 -10.84
CA GLY A 38 -39.86 36.24 -11.46
C GLY A 38 -40.01 37.06 -12.75
N ILE A 39 -40.67 36.44 -13.72
CA ILE A 39 -41.19 37.11 -14.90
C ILE A 39 -42.70 37.13 -14.75
N GLY A 40 -43.21 38.36 -14.69
CA GLY A 40 -44.62 38.68 -14.46
C GLY A 40 -45.53 38.25 -15.61
N ALA A 41 -46.79 38.12 -15.23
CA ALA A 41 -47.94 37.95 -16.09
C ALA A 41 -48.01 39.04 -17.17
N GLN A 42 -48.31 38.63 -18.41
CA GLN A 42 -48.86 39.52 -19.42
C GLN A 42 -50.03 38.83 -20.13
N ASP A 43 -51.20 39.40 -19.82
CA ASP A 43 -52.45 39.53 -20.57
C ASP A 43 -52.71 38.67 -21.81
N ASP A 44 -53.82 37.95 -21.70
CA ASP A 44 -54.68 37.52 -22.79
C ASP A 44 -55.07 38.69 -23.72
N LYS A 45 -54.69 38.60 -24.99
CA LYS A 45 -55.41 39.23 -26.09
C LYS A 45 -55.57 38.29 -27.27
N ALA A 46 -56.81 38.23 -27.74
CA ALA A 46 -57.35 37.33 -28.73
C ALA A 46 -57.02 37.73 -30.19
N ILE A 47 -56.82 36.70 -31.05
CA ILE A 47 -57.22 36.55 -32.47
C ILE A 47 -56.46 37.44 -33.51
N PRO A 48 -56.10 36.99 -34.75
CA PRO A 48 -56.77 35.99 -35.62
C PRO A 48 -55.90 34.90 -36.30
N GLU A 49 -56.62 33.93 -36.89
CA GLU A 49 -56.14 32.94 -37.86
C GLU A 49 -55.33 33.58 -39.00
N ALA A 50 -54.11 33.08 -39.19
CA ALA A 50 -53.30 33.33 -40.37
C ALA A 50 -53.00 32.01 -41.08
N VAL A 51 -53.35 32.00 -42.36
CA VAL A 51 -53.23 30.94 -43.37
C VAL A 51 -51.82 30.32 -43.39
N PRO A 52 -51.68 28.98 -43.50
CA PRO A 52 -50.38 28.34 -43.60
C PRO A 52 -49.76 28.60 -44.99
N SER A 53 -48.85 29.57 -45.07
CA SER A 53 -47.92 29.66 -46.18
C SER A 53 -46.79 28.65 -45.94
N ARG A 54 -46.71 27.66 -46.84
CA ARG A 54 -45.64 26.66 -46.94
C ARG A 54 -44.34 27.40 -47.29
N THR A 55 -43.67 27.98 -46.29
CA THR A 55 -42.31 28.47 -46.44
C THR A 55 -41.39 27.26 -46.37
N GLY A 56 -40.63 27.01 -47.45
CA GLY A 56 -39.55 26.04 -47.43
C GLY A 56 -38.59 26.44 -46.30
N HIS A 57 -38.52 25.61 -45.26
CA HIS A 57 -37.65 25.85 -44.12
C HIS A 57 -36.19 25.81 -44.57
N ALA A 58 -35.63 26.98 -44.90
CA ALA A 58 -34.21 27.19 -44.76
C ALA A 58 -33.90 26.91 -43.28
N MET A 59 -33.11 25.86 -43.03
CA MET A 59 -32.72 25.42 -41.70
C MET A 59 -32.13 26.63 -40.97
N SER A 60 -32.73 27.05 -39.85
CA SER A 60 -32.20 28.16 -39.07
C SER A 60 -30.78 27.81 -38.59
N LEU A 61 -29.90 28.81 -38.52
CA LEU A 61 -28.51 28.62 -38.08
C LEU A 61 -28.44 27.91 -36.71
N ASP A 62 -29.41 28.18 -35.84
CA ASP A 62 -29.54 27.54 -34.53
C ASP A 62 -29.83 26.04 -34.61
N ALA A 63 -30.58 25.60 -35.63
CA ALA A 63 -30.82 24.18 -35.89
C ALA A 63 -29.54 23.48 -36.35
N VAL A 64 -28.72 24.14 -37.17
CA VAL A 64 -27.42 23.61 -37.62
C VAL A 64 -26.43 23.51 -36.45
N ILE A 65 -26.36 24.54 -35.60
CA ILE A 65 -25.50 24.54 -34.40
C ILE A 65 -25.93 23.44 -33.41
N SER A 66 -27.22 23.27 -33.19
CA SER A 66 -27.76 22.22 -32.32
C SER A 66 -27.43 20.82 -32.86
N LEU A 67 -27.53 20.61 -34.17
CA LEU A 67 -27.20 19.34 -34.80
C LEU A 67 -25.70 19.00 -34.66
N LEU A 68 -24.83 20.01 -34.81
CA LEU A 68 -23.39 19.87 -34.61
C LEU A 68 -23.05 19.54 -33.15
N ALA A 69 -23.68 20.21 -32.19
CA ALA A 69 -23.48 19.94 -30.76
C ALA A 69 -23.88 18.50 -30.38
N ILE A 70 -25.02 18.03 -30.90
CA ILE A 70 -25.47 16.64 -30.70
C ILE A 70 -24.48 15.65 -31.34
N GLY A 71 -23.98 15.96 -32.55
CA GLY A 71 -22.98 15.15 -33.24
C GLY A 71 -21.66 15.02 -32.46
N LEU A 72 -21.16 16.13 -31.91
CA LEU A 72 -19.96 16.15 -31.07
C LEU A 72 -20.18 15.43 -29.73
N GLY A 73 -21.37 15.57 -29.14
CA GLY A 73 -21.76 14.81 -27.94
C GLY A 73 -21.72 13.30 -28.21
N ALA A 74 -22.32 12.85 -29.31
CA ALA A 74 -22.37 11.44 -29.68
C ALA A 74 -20.97 10.83 -29.93
N THR A 75 -20.06 11.58 -30.57
CA THR A 75 -18.69 11.10 -30.82
C THR A 75 -17.87 11.00 -29.53
N SER A 76 -18.07 11.92 -28.57
CA SER A 76 -17.42 11.85 -27.26
C SER A 76 -17.85 10.61 -26.47
N VAL A 77 -19.15 10.25 -26.52
CA VAL A 77 -19.68 9.05 -25.86
C VAL A 77 -19.15 7.79 -26.56
N ALA A 78 -19.12 7.77 -27.90
CA ALA A 78 -18.61 6.64 -28.66
C ALA A 78 -17.11 6.39 -28.39
N THR A 79 -16.30 7.45 -28.31
CA THR A 79 -14.86 7.33 -27.99
C THR A 79 -14.63 6.85 -26.57
N ALA A 80 -15.38 7.37 -25.60
CA ALA A 80 -15.35 6.87 -24.22
C ALA A 80 -15.75 5.39 -24.13
N LEU A 81 -16.79 4.99 -24.88
CA LEU A 81 -17.24 3.60 -24.94
C LEU A 81 -16.20 2.67 -25.57
N VAL A 82 -15.54 3.08 -26.66
CA VAL A 82 -14.46 2.31 -27.28
C VAL A 82 -13.26 2.19 -26.33
N GLY A 83 -12.91 3.26 -25.60
CA GLY A 83 -11.88 3.21 -24.57
C GLY A 83 -12.21 2.23 -23.45
N TYR A 84 -13.47 2.24 -22.98
CA TYR A 84 -13.97 1.32 -21.97
C TYR A 84 -13.97 -0.14 -22.45
N LEU A 85 -14.38 -0.41 -23.70
CA LEU A 85 -14.37 -1.75 -24.27
C LEU A 85 -12.94 -2.28 -24.47
N LYS A 86 -12.00 -1.44 -24.92
CA LYS A 86 -10.57 -1.83 -25.02
C LYS A 86 -9.96 -2.14 -23.66
N GLU A 87 -10.31 -1.37 -22.64
CA GLU A 87 -9.89 -1.61 -21.26
C GLU A 87 -10.46 -2.93 -20.73
N LEU A 88 -11.74 -3.23 -20.99
CA LEU A 88 -12.36 -4.53 -20.64
C LEU A 88 -11.69 -5.71 -21.36
N GLN A 89 -11.37 -5.54 -22.65
CA GLN A 89 -10.68 -6.57 -23.42
C GLN A 89 -9.26 -6.83 -22.89
N SER A 90 -8.54 -5.74 -22.54
CA SER A 90 -7.21 -5.83 -21.91
C SER A 90 -7.27 -6.56 -20.56
N ARG A 91 -8.29 -6.26 -19.74
CA ARG A 91 -8.52 -6.94 -18.45
C ARG A 91 -8.78 -8.44 -18.61
N SER A 92 -9.57 -8.81 -19.63
CA SER A 92 -9.82 -10.22 -19.96
C SER A 92 -8.53 -10.94 -20.37
N THR A 93 -7.68 -10.32 -21.21
CA THR A 93 -6.41 -10.94 -21.61
C THR A 93 -5.42 -11.10 -20.46
N SER A 94 -5.30 -10.12 -19.56
CA SER A 94 -4.41 -10.23 -18.39
C SER A 94 -4.93 -11.26 -17.37
N SER A 95 -6.24 -11.31 -17.12
CA SER A 95 -6.86 -12.31 -16.24
C SER A 95 -6.72 -13.74 -16.80
N ASN A 96 -6.95 -13.91 -18.11
CA ASN A 96 -6.86 -15.22 -18.77
C ASN A 96 -5.41 -15.71 -18.91
N ALA A 97 -4.44 -14.81 -19.03
CA ALA A 97 -3.02 -15.19 -19.03
C ALA A 97 -2.60 -15.81 -17.69
N LEU A 98 -3.08 -15.24 -16.58
CA LEU A 98 -2.83 -15.78 -15.24
C LEU A 98 -3.67 -17.02 -14.91
N GLU A 99 -4.84 -17.17 -15.53
CA GLU A 99 -5.71 -18.35 -15.34
C GLU A 99 -5.21 -19.61 -16.06
N LYS A 100 -4.45 -19.43 -17.14
CA LYS A 100 -3.85 -20.53 -17.90
C LYS A 100 -2.43 -20.89 -17.48
N ALA A 101 -1.83 -20.11 -16.59
CA ALA A 101 -0.57 -20.47 -15.97
C ALA A 101 -0.84 -21.66 -15.04
N ASP A 102 -0.79 -22.86 -15.60
CA ASP A 102 -0.94 -24.10 -14.84
C ASP A 102 0.39 -24.39 -14.12
N VAL A 103 0.62 -23.59 -13.08
CA VAL A 103 1.83 -23.60 -12.27
C VAL A 103 2.04 -24.97 -11.65
N SER A 104 0.96 -25.66 -11.28
CA SER A 104 1.00 -27.02 -10.73
C SER A 104 1.75 -28.02 -11.63
N THR A 105 1.66 -27.86 -12.95
CA THR A 105 2.33 -28.71 -13.94
C THR A 105 3.81 -28.34 -14.13
N VAL A 106 4.20 -27.10 -13.80
CA VAL A 106 5.58 -26.61 -13.88
C VAL A 106 6.36 -26.91 -12.61
N LEU A 107 5.74 -26.79 -11.43
CA LEU A 107 6.38 -27.10 -10.14
C LEU A 107 6.55 -28.59 -9.86
N THR A 108 5.94 -29.46 -10.67
CA THR A 108 6.14 -30.92 -10.59
C THR A 108 7.27 -31.40 -11.50
N ASN A 109 7.88 -30.51 -12.29
CA ASN A 109 8.91 -30.84 -13.25
C ASN A 109 10.16 -29.96 -13.00
N PRO A 110 11.33 -30.53 -12.66
CA PRO A 110 12.55 -29.77 -12.32
C PRO A 110 13.23 -29.07 -13.52
N ASP A 111 12.47 -28.70 -14.53
CA ASP A 111 12.94 -28.09 -15.77
C ASP A 111 12.96 -26.56 -15.65
N ILE A 112 14.16 -26.01 -15.47
CA ILE A 112 14.39 -24.57 -15.29
C ILE A 112 13.93 -23.74 -16.50
N ASP A 113 13.93 -24.32 -17.71
CA ASP A 113 13.52 -23.62 -18.92
C ASP A 113 12.00 -23.40 -18.92
N LYS A 114 11.22 -24.33 -18.36
CA LYS A 114 9.78 -24.17 -18.18
C LYS A 114 9.46 -23.11 -17.14
N LEU A 115 10.19 -23.09 -16.02
CA LEU A 115 10.04 -22.03 -15.02
C LEU A 115 10.36 -20.66 -15.62
N GLY A 116 11.46 -20.55 -16.36
CA GLY A 116 11.84 -19.33 -17.08
C GLY A 116 10.78 -18.88 -18.10
N SER A 117 10.12 -19.82 -18.77
CA SER A 117 9.01 -19.54 -19.68
C SER A 117 7.81 -18.95 -18.94
N VAL A 118 7.39 -19.50 -17.81
CA VAL A 118 6.28 -18.98 -16.98
C VAL A 118 6.60 -17.56 -16.47
N LEU A 119 7.81 -17.36 -15.93
CA LEU A 119 8.26 -16.06 -15.47
C LEU A 119 8.20 -15.01 -16.59
N ARG A 120 8.66 -15.35 -17.79
CA ARG A 120 8.70 -14.40 -18.91
C ARG A 120 7.34 -14.18 -19.56
N ASN A 121 6.60 -15.26 -19.77
CA ASN A 121 5.40 -15.25 -20.60
C ASN A 121 4.12 -14.98 -19.83
N ASP A 122 4.08 -15.28 -18.54
CA ASP A 122 2.88 -15.13 -17.71
C ASP A 122 3.08 -13.99 -16.70
N ILE A 123 4.12 -14.06 -15.87
CA ILE A 123 4.42 -13.00 -14.89
C ILE A 123 4.87 -11.71 -15.58
N GLY A 124 5.82 -11.82 -16.51
CA GLY A 124 6.43 -10.67 -17.19
C GLY A 124 5.45 -9.84 -18.03
N LYS A 125 4.25 -10.37 -18.33
CA LYS A 125 3.19 -9.64 -19.03
C LYS A 125 2.26 -8.86 -18.11
N VAL A 126 2.30 -9.12 -16.80
CA VAL A 126 1.50 -8.36 -15.83
C VAL A 126 2.08 -6.95 -15.71
N ARG A 127 1.31 -5.95 -16.14
CA ARG A 127 1.71 -4.55 -16.00
C ARG A 127 1.55 -4.12 -14.54
N VAL A 128 2.42 -3.22 -14.08
CA VAL A 128 2.34 -2.61 -12.74
C VAL A 128 0.98 -1.92 -12.51
N SER A 129 0.40 -1.33 -13.56
CA SER A 129 -0.95 -0.74 -13.50
C SER A 129 -2.03 -1.76 -13.16
N ASP A 130 -1.92 -2.97 -13.67
CA ASP A 130 -2.92 -4.02 -13.51
C ASP A 130 -2.82 -4.59 -12.09
N TYR A 131 -1.58 -4.82 -11.62
CA TYR A 131 -1.29 -5.24 -10.25
C TYR A 131 -1.79 -4.22 -9.19
N THR A 132 -1.64 -2.93 -9.46
CA THR A 132 -2.04 -1.86 -8.51
C THR A 132 -3.54 -1.57 -8.50
N ARG A 133 -4.24 -1.79 -9.62
CA ARG A 133 -5.67 -1.47 -9.77
C ARG A 133 -6.59 -2.67 -9.56
N ASP A 134 -6.13 -3.89 -9.80
CA ASP A 134 -6.94 -5.11 -9.72
C ASP A 134 -6.47 -6.02 -8.58
N GLN A 135 -7.34 -6.17 -7.56
CA GLN A 135 -7.05 -7.00 -6.38
C GLN A 135 -6.95 -8.50 -6.74
N ALA A 136 -7.68 -8.97 -7.75
CA ALA A 136 -7.64 -10.37 -8.16
C ALA A 136 -6.32 -10.68 -8.87
N VAL A 137 -5.87 -9.81 -9.78
CA VAL A 137 -4.54 -9.90 -10.42
C VAL A 137 -3.44 -9.90 -9.36
N ARG A 138 -3.52 -9.00 -8.37
CA ARG A 138 -2.56 -8.92 -7.27
C ARG A 138 -2.47 -10.21 -6.46
N ARG A 139 -3.62 -10.75 -6.04
CA ARG A 139 -3.66 -12.02 -5.29
C ARG A 139 -3.00 -13.14 -6.10
N ARG A 140 -3.45 -13.35 -7.34
CA ARG A 140 -2.91 -14.38 -8.23
C ARG A 140 -1.42 -14.23 -8.48
N PHE A 141 -0.94 -13.00 -8.72
CA PHE A 141 0.48 -12.73 -8.88
C PHE A 141 1.28 -13.12 -7.63
N ASN A 142 0.79 -12.73 -6.45
CA ASN A 142 1.45 -13.04 -5.18
C ASN A 142 1.42 -14.53 -4.87
N ASP A 143 0.30 -15.22 -5.13
CA ASP A 143 0.17 -16.66 -4.96
C ASP A 143 1.20 -17.38 -5.84
N LEU A 144 1.27 -17.00 -7.12
CA LEU A 144 2.16 -17.61 -8.10
C LEU A 144 3.65 -17.33 -7.83
N VAL A 145 4.00 -16.12 -7.38
CA VAL A 145 5.37 -15.81 -6.91
C VAL A 145 5.68 -16.61 -5.64
N GLY A 146 4.73 -16.74 -4.71
CA GLY A 146 4.87 -17.54 -3.50
C GLY A 146 5.17 -19.00 -3.83
N GLU A 147 4.36 -19.63 -4.68
CA GLU A 147 4.57 -21.02 -5.09
C GLU A 147 5.92 -21.25 -5.82
N ILE A 148 6.38 -20.27 -6.62
CA ILE A 148 7.71 -20.33 -7.25
C ILE A 148 8.82 -20.24 -6.21
N LEU A 149 8.69 -19.35 -5.21
CA LEU A 149 9.67 -19.23 -4.12
C LEU A 149 9.71 -20.51 -3.28
N ASP A 150 8.55 -21.09 -2.98
CA ASP A 150 8.44 -22.38 -2.27
C ASP A 150 9.10 -23.51 -3.06
N PHE A 151 8.91 -23.56 -4.39
CA PHE A 151 9.47 -24.59 -5.26
C PHE A 151 10.96 -24.47 -5.51
N VAL A 152 11.46 -23.24 -5.72
CA VAL A 152 12.91 -23.00 -5.86
C VAL A 152 13.64 -23.44 -4.59
N GLY A 153 12.91 -23.61 -3.49
CA GLY A 153 13.44 -23.90 -2.19
C GLY A 153 14.09 -22.62 -1.68
N ASP A 154 13.55 -22.09 -0.60
CA ASP A 154 14.39 -21.26 0.22
C ASP A 154 15.43 -22.25 0.81
N ASP A 155 16.59 -22.39 0.17
CA ASP A 155 17.76 -23.05 0.78
C ASP A 155 18.19 -22.32 2.09
N ARG A 156 17.44 -21.28 2.51
CA ARG A 156 17.47 -20.66 3.83
C ARG A 156 16.39 -21.15 4.82
N GLU A 157 15.38 -21.92 4.39
CA GLU A 157 14.30 -22.44 5.25
C GLU A 157 14.58 -23.83 5.84
N ALA A 158 15.71 -24.48 5.51
CA ALA A 158 16.12 -25.70 6.21
C ALA A 158 16.38 -25.48 7.73
N GLU A 159 16.36 -24.23 8.22
CA GLU A 159 16.40 -23.88 9.65
C GLU A 159 15.12 -23.22 10.21
N LEU A 160 14.06 -23.06 9.42
CA LEU A 160 12.85 -22.32 9.85
C LEU A 160 11.55 -23.11 9.61
N SER A 161 11.48 -24.32 10.17
CA SER A 161 10.21 -25.07 10.24
C SER A 161 9.17 -24.35 11.14
N PRO A 162 7.91 -24.15 10.71
CA PRO A 162 6.89 -23.37 11.45
C PRO A 162 6.22 -24.09 12.63
N ALA A 163 6.81 -25.16 13.18
CA ALA A 163 6.12 -26.03 14.13
C ALA A 163 6.21 -25.63 15.61
N GLN A 164 6.83 -24.50 15.97
CA GLN A 164 6.93 -24.07 17.37
C GLN A 164 6.45 -22.63 17.57
N GLY A 165 5.12 -22.48 17.65
CA GLY A 165 4.46 -21.37 18.32
C GLY A 165 4.62 -21.40 19.85
N ARG A 166 5.82 -21.76 20.35
CA ARG A 166 6.22 -21.71 21.76
C ARG A 166 7.55 -20.98 21.83
N ASP A 167 7.51 -19.83 22.50
CA ASP A 167 8.63 -18.94 22.82
C ASP A 167 9.45 -18.34 21.67
N ASN A 168 8.78 -17.53 20.84
CA ASN A 168 9.50 -16.46 20.11
C ASN A 168 10.23 -15.49 21.05
N ARG A 169 9.94 -15.49 22.36
CA ARG A 169 10.69 -14.73 23.38
C ARG A 169 12.14 -15.17 23.55
N GLU A 170 12.50 -16.40 23.18
CA GLU A 170 13.88 -16.91 23.31
C GLU A 170 14.73 -16.68 22.04
N ARG A 171 14.10 -16.41 20.88
CA ARG A 171 14.81 -16.08 19.62
C ARG A 171 15.13 -14.60 19.45
N PHE A 172 14.36 -13.72 20.08
CA PHE A 172 14.92 -12.45 20.49
C PHE A 172 15.91 -12.83 21.59
N GLY A 173 17.19 -13.01 21.23
CA GLY A 173 18.24 -13.07 22.25
C GLY A 173 17.91 -11.98 23.25
N THR A 174 17.89 -12.33 24.53
CA THR A 174 17.67 -11.37 25.61
C THR A 174 18.39 -10.10 25.19
N LEU A 175 17.64 -9.00 25.09
CA LEU A 175 18.21 -7.67 24.89
C LEU A 175 19.01 -7.38 26.17
N ASP A 176 20.11 -8.10 26.34
CA ASP A 176 21.07 -7.99 27.44
C ASP A 176 22.00 -6.78 27.19
N GLY A 177 21.76 -6.06 26.09
CA GLY A 177 22.33 -4.77 25.79
C GLY A 177 21.35 -3.64 26.10
N GLU A 178 21.94 -2.45 26.22
CA GLU A 178 21.18 -1.20 26.30
C GLU A 178 20.23 -1.09 25.09
N VAL A 179 18.99 -0.70 25.35
CA VAL A 179 18.00 -0.41 24.32
C VAL A 179 17.80 1.09 24.29
N PHE A 180 17.96 1.68 23.12
CA PHE A 180 17.66 3.08 22.90
C PHE A 180 16.20 3.33 23.31
N PRO A 181 15.93 4.22 24.29
CA PRO A 181 14.63 4.30 24.96
C PRO A 181 13.44 4.35 24.00
N GLU A 182 13.59 5.11 22.91
CA GLU A 182 12.61 5.38 21.87
C GLU A 182 12.25 4.13 21.03
N LEU A 183 13.12 3.10 21.02
CA LEU A 183 12.87 1.83 20.34
C LEU A 183 12.22 0.77 21.24
N THR A 184 12.15 0.99 22.56
CA THR A 184 11.64 -0.02 23.52
C THR A 184 10.23 -0.48 23.18
N ASP A 185 9.33 0.45 22.86
CA ASP A 185 7.95 0.12 22.50
C ASP A 185 7.86 -0.55 21.12
N ALA A 186 8.75 -0.20 20.18
CA ALA A 186 8.80 -0.86 18.88
C ALA A 186 9.16 -2.35 19.02
N TYR A 187 10.11 -2.69 19.90
CA TYR A 187 10.43 -4.07 20.22
C TYR A 187 9.24 -4.82 20.83
N ARG A 188 8.51 -4.20 21.77
CA ARG A 188 7.31 -4.81 22.37
C ARG A 188 6.23 -5.08 21.34
N GLU A 189 5.99 -4.15 20.43
CA GLU A 189 5.02 -4.28 19.35
C GLU A 189 5.40 -5.42 18.38
N VAL A 190 6.65 -5.47 17.90
CA VAL A 190 7.13 -6.56 17.03
C VAL A 190 7.05 -7.93 17.73
N ALA A 191 7.46 -8.01 18.99
CA ALA A 191 7.39 -9.25 19.77
C ALA A 191 5.93 -9.70 20.03
N GLY A 192 4.99 -8.76 20.06
CA GLY A 192 3.54 -9.02 20.16
C GLY A 192 2.88 -9.41 18.84
N GLY A 193 3.62 -9.44 17.72
CA GLY A 193 3.10 -9.72 16.38
C GLY A 193 2.56 -8.47 15.65
N GLU A 194 2.61 -7.30 16.28
CA GLU A 194 2.22 -6.01 15.72
C GLU A 194 3.36 -5.40 14.89
N VAL A 195 3.88 -6.17 13.92
CA VAL A 195 5.10 -5.84 13.14
C VAL A 195 4.98 -4.48 12.46
N TRP A 196 3.81 -4.19 11.90
CA TRP A 196 3.54 -2.93 11.21
C TRP A 196 3.68 -1.72 12.14
N ASN A 197 3.07 -1.78 13.32
CA ASN A 197 3.12 -0.71 14.33
C ASN A 197 4.56 -0.51 14.82
N GLY A 198 5.25 -1.61 15.15
CA GLY A 198 6.61 -1.56 15.67
C GLY A 198 7.60 -0.92 14.69
N LEU A 199 7.54 -1.30 13.40
CA LEU A 199 8.41 -0.71 12.38
C LEU A 199 8.04 0.74 12.05
N ALA A 200 6.76 1.10 12.05
CA ALA A 200 6.35 2.50 11.87
C ALA A 200 6.85 3.40 13.01
N ARG A 201 6.78 2.90 14.25
CA ARG A 201 7.30 3.59 15.44
C ARG A 201 8.81 3.73 15.39
N ALA A 202 9.53 2.65 15.07
CA ALA A 202 10.98 2.67 14.94
C ALA A 202 11.46 3.68 13.88
N ARG A 203 10.78 3.71 12.72
CA ARG A 203 11.05 4.71 11.68
C ARG A 203 10.92 6.14 12.20
N ARG A 204 9.86 6.42 12.97
CA ARG A 204 9.62 7.74 13.54
C ARG A 204 10.68 8.11 14.57
N ALA A 205 11.08 7.17 15.43
CA ALA A 205 12.17 7.37 16.38
C ALA A 205 13.47 7.77 15.66
N VAL A 206 13.90 7.01 14.65
CA VAL A 206 15.11 7.32 13.86
C VAL A 206 15.01 8.68 13.19
N GLU A 207 13.83 9.05 12.67
CA GLU A 207 13.62 10.37 12.06
C GLU A 207 13.82 11.51 13.06
N ILE A 208 13.32 11.36 14.28
CA ILE A 208 13.47 12.34 15.35
C ILE A 208 14.95 12.49 15.71
N GLU A 209 15.65 11.38 15.94
CA GLU A 209 17.07 11.38 16.29
C GLU A 209 17.93 12.02 15.21
N PHE A 210 17.70 11.68 13.95
CA PHE A 210 18.49 12.21 12.85
C PHE A 210 18.28 13.71 12.67
N ARG A 211 17.05 14.18 12.87
CA ARG A 211 16.74 15.60 12.87
C ARG A 211 17.48 16.33 13.99
N GLN A 212 17.50 15.77 15.20
CA GLN A 212 18.23 16.35 16.33
C GLN A 212 19.73 16.45 16.03
N LEU A 213 20.35 15.36 15.57
CA LEU A 213 21.77 15.31 15.22
C LEU A 213 22.16 16.29 14.11
N LEU A 214 21.27 16.52 13.14
CA LEU A 214 21.49 17.45 12.02
C LEU A 214 21.04 18.88 12.32
N GLY A 215 20.51 19.17 13.52
CA GLY A 215 19.98 20.49 13.87
C GLY A 215 18.75 20.90 13.02
N ILE A 216 18.02 19.93 12.47
CA ILE A 216 16.83 20.15 11.65
C ILE A 216 15.61 20.25 12.59
N PRO A 217 14.84 21.36 12.58
CA PRO A 217 13.65 21.46 13.42
C PRO A 217 12.61 20.39 13.07
N LEU A 218 11.93 19.88 14.10
CA LEU A 218 10.87 18.87 13.97
C LEU A 218 9.62 19.39 13.26
N GLU A 219 9.32 20.67 13.46
CA GLU A 219 8.18 21.35 12.85
C GLU A 219 8.67 22.43 11.89
N VAL A 220 8.57 22.19 10.58
CA VAL A 220 8.65 23.29 9.63
C VAL A 220 7.22 23.69 9.28
N ALA A 221 6.67 24.61 10.07
CA ALA A 221 5.43 25.27 9.75
C ALA A 221 5.63 26.12 8.48
N GLY A 222 5.26 25.58 7.33
CA GLY A 222 5.28 26.29 6.05
C GLY A 222 6.36 25.79 5.07
N SER A 223 5.89 25.05 4.06
CA SER A 223 6.45 24.88 2.71
C SER A 223 7.82 24.22 2.47
N SER A 224 8.63 23.87 3.47
CA SER A 224 9.81 23.05 3.18
C SER A 224 9.42 21.59 2.95
N LYS A 225 9.84 21.02 1.81
CA LYS A 225 9.65 19.58 1.56
C LYS A 225 10.32 18.79 2.70
N PRO A 226 9.64 17.80 3.30
CA PRO A 226 10.26 16.97 4.32
C PRO A 226 11.51 16.28 3.76
N ILE A 227 12.61 16.38 4.49
CA ILE A 227 13.87 15.70 4.15
C ILE A 227 13.66 14.21 4.42
N SER A 228 14.01 13.36 3.44
CA SER A 228 13.87 11.92 3.60
C SER A 228 14.93 11.35 4.56
N LEU A 229 14.61 10.25 5.23
CA LEU A 229 15.57 9.49 6.06
C LEU A 229 16.84 9.09 5.28
N GLY A 230 16.70 8.75 4.00
CA GLY A 230 17.85 8.45 3.14
C GLY A 230 18.74 9.66 2.90
N ALA A 231 18.15 10.85 2.72
CA ALA A 231 18.92 12.10 2.59
C ALA A 231 19.62 12.46 3.90
N MET A 232 18.95 12.31 5.05
CA MET A 232 19.57 12.52 6.37
C MET A 232 20.72 11.53 6.63
N THR A 233 20.54 10.26 6.24
CA THR A 233 21.63 9.25 6.29
C THR A 233 22.84 9.69 5.48
N GLY A 234 22.62 10.22 4.27
CA GLY A 234 23.70 10.75 3.43
C GLY A 234 24.42 11.94 4.06
N GLN A 235 23.70 12.84 4.73
CA GLN A 235 24.30 13.96 5.45
C GLN A 235 25.12 13.50 6.67
N LEU A 236 24.60 12.56 7.46
CA LEU A 236 25.33 11.99 8.60
C LEU A 236 26.60 11.25 8.18
N LEU A 237 26.56 10.52 7.06
CA LEU A 237 27.74 9.88 6.48
C LEU A 237 28.76 10.94 5.99
N ALA A 238 28.31 11.95 5.26
CA ALA A 238 29.18 13.02 4.77
C ALA A 238 29.80 13.85 5.92
N GLY A 239 29.09 13.99 7.04
CA GLY A 239 29.58 14.64 8.25
C GLY A 239 30.46 13.76 9.14
N GLY A 240 30.70 12.50 8.76
CA GLY A 240 31.53 11.55 9.54
C GLY A 240 30.86 11.00 10.81
N ALA A 241 29.58 11.33 11.06
CA ALA A 241 28.84 10.78 12.19
C ALA A 241 28.56 9.28 12.00
N LEU A 242 28.31 8.86 10.76
CA LEU A 242 28.18 7.46 10.37
C LEU A 242 29.42 6.99 9.59
N ASN A 243 29.78 5.71 9.78
CA ASN A 243 30.71 5.04 8.89
C ASN A 243 29.95 4.38 7.70
N GLU A 244 30.67 3.95 6.67
CA GLU A 244 30.06 3.40 5.44
C GLU A 244 29.28 2.10 5.70
N GLY A 245 29.78 1.22 6.57
CA GLY A 245 29.09 -0.01 6.97
C GLY A 245 27.78 0.28 7.70
N ASP A 246 27.81 1.17 8.69
CA ASP A 246 26.60 1.60 9.41
C ASP A 246 25.58 2.22 8.46
N ALA A 247 26.02 2.99 7.47
CA ALA A 247 25.13 3.60 6.48
C ALA A 247 24.45 2.56 5.56
N ILE A 248 25.13 1.47 5.22
CA ILE A 248 24.55 0.36 4.45
C ILE A 248 23.49 -0.37 5.28
N ASP A 249 23.84 -0.77 6.50
CA ASP A 249 22.93 -1.50 7.40
C ASP A 249 21.69 -0.66 7.72
N LEU A 250 21.87 0.62 7.96
CA LEU A 250 20.79 1.56 8.21
C LEU A 250 19.84 1.70 7.01
N ARG A 251 20.36 1.72 5.78
CA ARG A 251 19.51 1.78 4.57
C ARG A 251 18.63 0.53 4.47
N TYR A 252 19.18 -0.64 4.79
CA TYR A 252 18.42 -1.89 4.85
C TYR A 252 17.29 -1.79 5.90
N ALA A 253 17.60 -1.38 7.13
CA ALA A 253 16.58 -1.25 8.18
C ALA A 253 15.50 -0.21 7.85
N ILE A 254 15.89 0.93 7.25
CA ILE A 254 14.96 1.97 6.79
C ILE A 254 14.07 1.45 5.65
N ASP A 255 14.59 0.64 4.73
CA ASP A 255 13.79 0.04 3.66
C ASP A 255 12.69 -0.86 4.22
N LEU A 256 13.03 -1.76 5.16
CA LEU A 256 12.04 -2.61 5.83
C LEU A 256 10.98 -1.78 6.56
N CYS A 257 11.38 -0.70 7.23
CA CYS A 257 10.45 0.22 7.86
C CYS A 257 9.52 0.90 6.85
N ASN A 258 10.04 1.37 5.72
CA ASN A 258 9.24 1.99 4.67
C ASN A 258 8.26 0.98 4.04
N ARG A 259 8.71 -0.25 3.78
CA ARG A 259 7.87 -1.34 3.30
C ARG A 259 6.69 -1.57 4.24
N ALA A 260 6.95 -1.68 5.55
CA ALA A 260 5.91 -1.82 6.54
C ALA A 260 4.93 -0.63 6.49
N VAL A 261 5.41 0.62 6.54
CA VAL A 261 4.55 1.82 6.49
C VAL A 261 3.66 1.86 5.23
N HIS A 262 4.13 1.35 4.10
CA HIS A 262 3.35 1.24 2.86
C HIS A 262 2.44 -0.01 2.78
N GLY A 263 2.35 -0.79 3.85
CA GLY A 263 1.48 -1.96 3.96
C GLY A 263 2.03 -3.22 3.30
N TYR A 264 3.31 -3.26 2.94
CA TYR A 264 3.94 -4.48 2.45
C TYR A 264 4.21 -5.44 3.62
N PRO A 265 4.04 -6.76 3.41
CA PRO A 265 4.34 -7.74 4.44
C PRO A 265 5.85 -7.74 4.76
N VAL A 266 6.15 -7.74 6.05
CA VAL A 266 7.50 -7.91 6.61
C VAL A 266 7.42 -8.99 7.69
N GLY A 267 8.26 -10.02 7.59
CA GLY A 267 8.31 -11.09 8.58
C GLY A 267 8.86 -10.61 9.93
N ILE A 268 8.46 -11.28 11.02
CA ILE A 268 8.89 -10.94 12.39
C ILE A 268 10.42 -10.98 12.52
N ALA A 269 11.09 -11.97 11.90
CA ALA A 269 12.55 -12.08 11.94
C ALA A 269 13.25 -10.87 11.30
N ASN A 270 12.83 -10.45 10.11
CA ASN A 270 13.38 -9.28 9.43
C ASN A 270 13.08 -7.99 10.20
N ALA A 271 11.91 -7.90 10.83
CA ALA A 271 11.56 -6.76 11.66
C ALA A 271 12.46 -6.69 12.91
N ALA A 272 12.73 -7.82 13.56
CA ALA A 272 13.64 -7.93 14.69
C ALA A 272 15.07 -7.50 14.32
N GLU A 273 15.56 -8.00 13.18
CA GLU A 273 16.88 -7.63 12.65
C GLU A 273 16.97 -6.11 12.38
N ALA A 274 15.96 -5.54 11.73
CA ALA A 274 15.90 -4.10 11.49
C ALA A 274 15.97 -3.32 12.81
N LEU A 275 15.21 -3.69 13.83
CA LEU A 275 15.25 -3.04 15.14
C LEU A 275 16.63 -3.16 15.81
N SER A 276 17.29 -4.32 15.68
CA SER A 276 18.63 -4.55 16.22
C SER A 276 19.67 -3.62 15.57
N ILE A 277 19.63 -3.52 14.24
CA ILE A 277 20.48 -2.61 13.47
C ILE A 277 20.25 -1.16 13.91
N LEU A 278 18.98 -0.73 13.97
CA LEU A 278 18.64 0.64 14.39
C LEU A 278 19.13 0.92 15.80
N ASN A 279 18.92 0.00 16.74
CA ASN A 279 19.35 0.14 18.13
C ASN A 279 20.87 0.33 18.24
N ARG A 280 21.64 -0.57 17.61
CA ARG A 280 23.11 -0.49 17.60
C ARG A 280 23.60 0.85 17.05
N ILE A 281 23.03 1.30 15.93
CA ILE A 281 23.45 2.54 15.27
C ILE A 281 23.10 3.76 16.11
N LEU A 282 21.91 3.82 16.70
CA LEU A 282 21.50 4.94 17.56
C LEU A 282 22.37 5.04 18.82
N LEU A 283 22.72 3.91 19.44
CA LEU A 283 23.65 3.87 20.57
C LEU A 283 25.06 4.35 20.16
N ASN A 284 25.56 3.89 19.01
CA ASN A 284 26.87 4.34 18.49
C ASN A 284 26.90 5.85 18.22
N LEU A 285 25.81 6.41 17.68
CA LEU A 285 25.70 7.85 17.42
C LEU A 285 25.69 8.66 18.73
N HIS A 286 25.03 8.15 19.78
CA HIS A 286 25.00 8.83 21.08
C HIS A 286 26.33 8.70 21.84
N GLY A 287 26.96 7.52 21.84
CA GLY A 287 28.24 7.32 22.51
C GLY A 287 29.40 8.13 21.91
N ARG A 288 29.30 8.55 20.64
CA ARG A 288 30.29 9.44 20.00
C ARG A 288 30.13 10.91 20.35
N ASN A 289 28.97 11.31 20.88
CA ASN A 289 28.66 12.70 21.19
C ASN A 289 28.93 13.07 22.65
N GLU A 290 29.33 12.12 23.49
CA GLU A 290 29.83 12.45 24.82
C GLU A 290 31.21 13.13 24.68
N PRO A 291 31.37 14.39 25.15
CA PRO A 291 32.66 15.04 25.12
C PRO A 291 33.63 14.20 25.95
N SER A 292 34.73 13.75 25.33
CA SER A 292 35.83 13.09 26.04
C SER A 292 36.33 14.03 27.14
N VAL A 293 35.96 13.72 28.38
CA VAL A 293 36.33 14.47 29.59
C VAL A 293 37.83 14.37 29.85
#